data_AF-A2U3P5-F1
#
_entry.id   AF-A2U3P5-F1
#
_cell.length_a   1.000
_cell.length_b   1.000
_cell.length_c   1.000
_cell.angle_alpha   90.00
_cell.angle_beta   90.00
_cell.angle_gamma   90.00
#
_symmetry.space_group_name_H-M   'P 1'
#
loop_
_entity.id
_entity.type
_entity.pdbx_description
1 polymer ?
#
loop_
_entity_poly.entity_id
_entity_poly.type
_entity_poly.pdbx_seq_one_letter_code
_entity_poly.pdbx_strand_id
1 'polypeptide(L)' 'MKSYQNFEQIEYDLKVLSLERQIAYQELKGVKQDFEETLKPMNILGGALKFLGKYGALLLVKKFFK' A
#
# COMPACT_ATOMS: atom_id res chain seq x y z
N MET A 1 24.88 -26.81 0.07
CA MET A 1 23.79 -27.39 0.90
C MET A 1 24.30 -27.40 2.33
N LYS A 2 23.58 -26.83 3.31
CA LYS A 2 23.99 -26.95 4.71
C LYS A 2 23.91 -28.44 5.08
N SER A 3 24.97 -28.96 5.71
CA SER A 3 24.98 -30.31 6.27
C SER A 3 24.57 -30.19 7.74
N TYR A 4 23.41 -30.75 8.07
CA TYR A 4 22.91 -30.76 9.45
C TYR A 4 23.39 -32.03 10.13
N GLN A 5 23.89 -31.89 11.35
CA GLN A 5 24.40 -33.03 12.13
C GLN A 5 23.32 -33.64 13.03
N ASN A 6 22.24 -32.90 13.32
CA ASN A 6 21.11 -33.35 14.11
C ASN A 6 19.83 -32.57 13.75
N PHE A 7 18.69 -33.06 14.26
CA PHE A 7 17.39 -32.43 14.03
C PHE A 7 17.26 -31.06 14.71
N GLU A 8 17.93 -30.83 15.83
CA GLU A 8 17.88 -29.55 16.56
C GLU A 8 18.41 -28.38 15.71
N GLN A 9 19.47 -28.61 14.93
CA GLN A 9 19.99 -27.62 13.99
C GLN A 9 18.97 -27.29 12.88
N ILE A 10 18.22 -28.29 12.42
CA ILE A 10 17.17 -28.10 11.41
C ILE A 10 16.03 -27.27 12.00
N GLU A 11 15.56 -27.62 13.20
CA GLU A 11 14.49 -26.88 13.88
C GLU A 11 14.88 -25.44 14.21
N TYR A 12 16.12 -25.23 14.65
CA TYR A 12 16.65 -23.90 14.88
C TYR A 12 16.65 -23.05 13.62
N ASP A 13 17.18 -23.57 12.50
CA ASP A 13 17.20 -22.85 11.22
C ASP A 13 15.79 -22.60 10.69
N LEU A 14 14.86 -23.57 10.82
CA LEU A 14 13.45 -23.36 10.47
C LEU A 14 12.80 -22.26 11.30
N LYS A 15 13.14 -22.17 12.59
CA LYS A 15 12.65 -21.12 13.48
C LYS A 15 13.20 -19.76 13.05
N VAL A 16 14.49 -19.67 12.74
CA VAL A 16 15.11 -18.45 12.20
C VAL A 16 14.41 -18.00 10.91
N LEU A 17 14.26 -18.89 9.93
CA LEU A 17 13.57 -18.61 8.68
C LEU A 17 12.11 -18.18 8.90
N SER A 18 11.44 -18.75 9.91
CA SER A 18 10.08 -18.36 10.26
C SER A 18 9.99 -16.94 10.83
N LEU A 19 11.01 -16.52 11.58
CA LEU A 19 11.11 -15.18 12.15
C LEU A 19 11.48 -14.16 11.07
N GLU A 20 12.44 -14.48 10.21
CA GLU A 20 12.81 -13.65 9.05
C GLU A 20 11.60 -13.40 8.14
N ARG A 21 10.81 -14.44 7.85
CA ARG A 21 9.57 -14.30 7.08
C ARG A 21 8.56 -13.38 7.76
N GLN A 22 8.43 -13.47 9.09
CA GLN A 22 7.53 -12.59 9.84
C GLN A 22 7.99 -11.14 9.79
N ILE A 23 9.29 -10.89 9.96
CA ILE A 23 9.89 -9.55 9.86
C ILE A 23 9.63 -8.98 8.46
N ALA A 24 9.98 -9.73 7.40
CA ALA A 24 9.77 -9.31 6.02
C ALA A 24 8.30 -8.99 5.72
N TYR A 25 7.36 -9.74 6.31
CA TYR A 25 5.94 -9.48 6.15
C TYR A 25 5.49 -8.18 6.84
N GLN A 26 6.04 -7.87 8.02
CA GLN A 26 5.75 -6.60 8.69
C GLN A 26 6.38 -5.42 7.97
N GLU A 27 7.60 -5.56 7.45
CA GLU A 27 8.25 -4.54 6.63
C GLU A 27 7.43 -4.26 5.35
N LEU A 28 6.95 -5.31 4.67
CA LEU A 28 6.07 -5.16 3.51
C LEU A 28 4.76 -4.44 3.85
N LYS A 29 4.17 -4.72 5.02
CA LYS A 29 3.00 -3.99 5.50
C LYS A 29 3.31 -2.53 5.76
N GLY A 30 4.46 -2.22 6.37
CA GLY A 30 4.93 -0.85 6.58
C GLY A 30 5.07 -0.10 5.26
N VAL A 31 5.80 -0.67 4.29
CA VAL A 31 5.97 -0.07 2.96
C VAL A 31 4.64 0.15 2.24
N LYS A 32 3.71 -0.82 2.32
CA LYS A 32 2.37 -0.66 1.75
C LYS A 32 1.62 0.49 2.42
N GLN A 33 1.68 0.59 3.74
CA GLN A 33 1.01 1.66 4.48
C GLN A 33 1.60 3.03 4.13
N ASP A 34 2.92 3.16 4.08
CA ASP A 34 3.61 4.38 3.68
C ASP A 34 3.25 4.79 2.24
N PHE A 35 3.14 3.81 1.34
CA PHE A 35 2.69 4.03 -0.04
C PHE A 35 1.24 4.53 -0.08
N GLU A 36 0.33 3.89 0.66
CA GLU A 36 -1.06 4.33 0.76
C GLU A 36 -1.16 5.74 1.36
N GLU A 37 -0.40 6.06 2.42
CA GLU A 37 -0.36 7.39 3.03
C GLU A 37 0.19 8.45 2.08
N THR A 38 1.20 8.12 1.30
CA THR A 38 1.76 9.04 0.29
C THR A 38 0.81 9.25 -0.90
N LEU A 39 0.01 8.24 -1.27
CA LEU A 39 -0.98 8.32 -2.34
C LEU A 39 -2.33 8.93 -1.91
N LYS A 40 -2.67 8.90 -0.61
CA LYS A 40 -3.90 9.49 -0.06
C LYS A 40 -4.10 10.96 -0.49
N PRO A 41 -3.11 11.86 -0.39
CA PRO A 41 -3.22 13.24 -0.88
C PRO A 41 -3.56 13.32 -2.38
N MET A 42 -2.94 12.48 -3.22
CA MET A 42 -3.22 12.46 -4.66
C MET A 42 -4.64 12.00 -4.97
N ASN A 43 -5.16 11.01 -4.23
CA ASN A 43 -6.56 10.60 -4.37
C ASN A 43 -7.55 11.67 -3.92
N ILE A 44 -7.24 12.42 -2.86
CA ILE A 44 -8.07 13.55 -2.40
C ILE A 44 -8.07 14.66 -3.45
N LEU A 45 -6.91 15.01 -4.01
CA LEU A 45 -6.80 15.99 -5.09
C LEU A 45 -7.57 15.54 -6.34
N GLY A 46 -7.47 14.27 -6.73
CA GLY A 46 -8.23 13.69 -7.84
C GLY A 46 -9.75 13.71 -7.60
N GLY A 47 -10.19 13.45 -6.37
CA GLY A 47 -11.60 13.58 -5.96
C GLY A 47 -12.09 15.02 -6.04
N ALA A 48 -11.37 15.96 -5.42
CA ALA A 48 -11.71 17.37 -5.40
C ALA A 48 -11.76 17.98 -6.81
N LEU A 49 -10.80 17.64 -7.69
CA LEU A 49 -10.77 18.12 -9.07
C LEU A 49 -11.97 17.61 -9.89
N LYS A 50 -12.39 16.34 -9.69
CA LYS A 50 -13.58 15.78 -10.33
C LYS A 50 -14.87 16.48 -9.87
N PHE A 51 -14.97 16.80 -8.58
CA PHE A 51 -16.13 17.54 -8.04
C PHE A 51 -16.18 18.98 -8.57
N LEU A 52 -15.05 19.69 -8.54
CA LEU A 52 -14.94 21.04 -9.10
C LEU A 52 -15.24 21.07 -10.60
N GLY A 53 -14.72 20.09 -11.36
CA GLY A 53 -14.99 19.95 -12.80
C GLY A 53 -16.47 19.72 -13.10
N LYS A 54 -17.16 18.85 -12.35
CA LYS A 54 -18.61 18.62 -12.52
C LYS A 54 -19.43 19.86 -12.16
N TYR A 55 -19.10 20.52 -11.06
CA TYR A 55 -19.81 21.72 -10.62
C TYR A 55 -19.59 22.89 -11.60
N GLY A 56 -18.35 23.07 -12.06
CA GLY A 56 -18.00 24.04 -13.09
C GLY A 56 -18.70 23.75 -14.42
N ALA A 57 -18.72 22.49 -14.86
CA ALA A 57 -19.42 22.08 -16.07
C ALA A 57 -20.94 22.33 -15.96
N LEU A 58 -21.57 22.04 -14.83
CA LEU A 58 -22.98 22.32 -14.60
C LEU A 58 -23.29 23.83 -14.64
N LEU A 59 -22.41 24.67 -14.09
CA LEU A 59 -22.55 26.14 -14.17
C LEU A 59 -22.37 26.65 -15.61
N LEU A 60 -21.43 26.07 -16.37
CA LEU A 60 -21.26 26.39 -17.79
C LEU A 60 -22.48 25.98 -18.60
N VAL A 61 -22.97 24.75 -18.44
CA VAL A 61 -24.20 24.27 -19.10
C VAL A 61 -25.38 25.18 -18.75
N LYS A 62 -25.56 25.54 -17.47
CA LYS A 62 -26.60 26.48 -17.04
C LYS A 62 -26.45 27.88 -17.66
N LYS A 63 -25.24 28.30 -17.98
CA LYS A 63 -24.94 29.58 -18.67
C LYS A 63 -25.17 29.52 -20.18
N PHE A 64 -25.06 28.35 -20.81
CA PHE A 64 -25.31 28.16 -22.25
C PHE A 64 -26.79 27.89 -22.58
N PHE A 65 -27.54 27.33 -21.63
CA PHE A 65 -28.98 27.05 -21.79
C PHE A 65 -29.89 28.16 -21.21
N LYS A 66 -29.34 29.34 -20.89
CA LYS A 66 -30.09 30.55 -20.54
C LYS A 66 -29.72 31.69 -21.47
#